data_AF-A0A925SEV5-F1
#
_entry.id   AF-A0A925SEV5-F1
#
_cell.length_a   1.000
_cell.length_b   1.000
_cell.length_c   1.000
_cell.angle_alpha   90.00
_cell.angle_beta   90.00
_cell.angle_gamma   90.00
#
_symmetry.space_group_name_H-M   'P 1'
#
loop_
_entity.id
_entity.type
_entity.pdbx_description
1 polymer ?
#
loop_
_entity_poly.entity_id
_entity_poly.type
_entity_poly.pdbx_seq_one_letter_code
_entity_poly.pdbx_strand_id
1 'polypeptide(L)' 'IPAAVYIGLFELGITYILWMKAMQLSENNAKTGNLTFLSPFLSLIFIHFILGETIYVTTFIGLAFIISGIWFQQKH' A
#
# COMPACT_ATOMS: atom_id res chain seq x y z
N ILE A 1 -1.46 5.28 26.36
CA ILE A 1 -0.13 5.92 26.19
C ILE A 1 0.89 4.97 25.56
N PRO A 2 1.14 3.75 26.10
CA PRO A 2 2.18 2.86 25.55
C PRO A 2 1.92 2.41 24.11
N ALA A 3 0.66 2.07 23.78
CA ALA A 3 0.27 1.71 22.41
C ALA A 3 0.44 2.88 21.42
N ALA A 4 0.15 4.11 21.83
CA ALA A 4 0.31 5.29 20.98
C ALA A 4 1.80 5.59 20.69
N VAL A 5 2.67 5.39 21.70
CA VAL A 5 4.12 5.51 21.52
C VAL A 5 4.63 4.43 20.56
N TYR A 6 4.17 3.18 20.69
CA TYR A 6 4.55 2.10 19.77
C TYR A 6 4.14 2.39 18.32
N ILE A 7 2.87 2.74 18.09
CA ILE A 7 2.34 3.06 16.76
C ILE A 7 3.07 4.27 16.16
N GLY A 8 3.24 5.34 16.94
CA GLY A 8 3.90 6.56 16.47
C GLY A 8 5.37 6.35 16.09
N LEU A 9 6.11 5.57 16.88
CA LEU A 9 7.55 5.41 16.71
C LEU A 9 7.88 4.31 15.70
N PHE A 10 7.28 3.13 15.83
CA PHE A 10 7.56 1.99 14.96
C PHE A 10 6.73 2.01 13.69
N GLU A 11 5.42 2.17 13.80
CA GLU A 11 4.51 1.94 12.68
C GLU A 11 4.47 3.14 11.73
N LEU A 12 4.51 4.35 12.28
CA LEU A 12 4.50 5.60 11.50
C LEU A 12 5.91 6.18 11.30
N GLY A 13 6.70 6.31 12.37
CA GLY A 13 8.02 6.95 12.32
C GLY A 13 9.06 6.20 11.48
N ILE A 14 9.39 4.95 11.86
CA ILE A 14 10.39 4.15 11.15
C ILE A 14 9.95 3.86 9.70
N THR A 15 8.68 3.50 9.49
CA THR A 15 8.11 3.23 8.16
C THR A 15 8.22 4.46 7.26
N TYR A 16 7.99 5.67 7.79
CA TYR A 16 8.12 6.91 7.01
C TYR A 16 9.56 7.19 6.57
N ILE A 17 10.54 6.97 7.46
CA ILE A 17 11.97 7.13 7.12
C ILE A 17 12.39 6.11 6.06
N LEU A 18 11.97 4.85 6.19
CA LEU A 18 12.21 3.81 5.18
C LEU A 18 11.57 4.17 3.84
N TRP A 19 10.34 4.68 3.85
CA TRP A 19 9.63 5.14 2.66
C TRP A 19 10.38 6.28 1.96
N MET A 20 10.77 7.32 2.71
CA MET A 20 11.57 8.42 2.15
C MET A 20 12.87 7.93 1.53
N LYS A 21 13.56 7.00 2.19
CA LYS A 21 14.80 6.41 1.66
C LYS A 21 14.54 5.62 0.38
N ALA A 22 13.44 4.86 0.31
CA ALA A 22 13.04 4.13 -0.90
C ALA A 22 12.68 5.07 -2.06
N MET A 23 12.10 6.24 -1.78
CA MET A 23 11.89 7.27 -2.80
C MET A 23 13.22 7.84 -3.30
N GLN A 24 14.15 8.19 -2.40
CA GLN A 24 15.46 8.73 -2.77
C GLN A 24 16.35 7.75 -3.55
N LEU A 25 16.23 6.44 -3.27
CA LEU A 25 17.03 5.41 -3.94
C LEU A 25 16.45 4.97 -5.29
N SER A 26 15.20 5.32 -5.59
CA SER A 26 14.50 4.88 -6.79
C SER A 26 14.68 5.93 -7.89
N GLU A 27 15.27 5.52 -9.02
CA GLU A 27 15.47 6.38 -10.20
C GLU A 27 14.17 7.02 -10.71
N ASN A 28 13.02 6.43 -10.40
CA ASN A 28 11.72 6.92 -10.84
C ASN A 28 10.73 6.96 -9.67
N ASN A 29 10.66 8.13 -9.01
CA ASN A 29 9.73 8.39 -7.90
C ASN A 29 8.27 8.01 -8.22
N ALA A 30 7.85 8.09 -9.49
CA ALA A 30 6.53 7.66 -9.94
C ALA A 30 6.31 6.14 -9.78
N LYS A 31 7.34 5.30 -10.04
CA LYS A 31 7.26 3.85 -9.83
C LYS A 31 7.14 3.48 -8.36
N THR A 32 7.88 4.15 -7.47
CA THR A 32 7.80 3.89 -6.02
C THR A 32 6.45 4.35 -5.47
N GLY A 33 5.95 5.52 -5.87
CA GLY A 33 4.63 6.02 -5.46
C GLY A 33 3.48 5.08 -5.84
N ASN A 34 3.59 4.40 -7.00
CA ASN A 34 2.62 3.41 -7.44
C ASN A 34 2.50 2.19 -6.50
N LEU A 35 3.54 1.88 -5.70
CA LEU A 35 3.51 0.77 -4.74
C LEU A 35 2.60 1.06 -3.54
N THR A 36 2.40 2.34 -3.16
CA THR A 36 1.47 2.69 -2.08
C THR A 36 0.05 2.28 -2.41
N PHE A 37 -0.33 2.34 -3.69
CA PHE A 37 -1.64 1.90 -4.16
C PHE A 37 -1.82 0.38 -4.09
N LEU A 38 -0.76 -0.39 -3.91
CA LEU A 38 -0.82 -1.83 -3.62
C LEU A 38 -1.15 -2.13 -2.14
N SER A 39 -0.97 -1.16 -1.24
CA SER A 39 -1.29 -1.29 0.20
C SER A 39 -2.74 -1.73 0.48
N PRO A 40 -3.79 -1.09 -0.10
CA PRO A 40 -5.16 -1.56 0.08
C PRO A 40 -5.39 -2.97 -0.48
N PHE A 41 -4.70 -3.36 -1.56
CA PHE A 41 -4.78 -4.72 -2.08
C PHE A 41 -4.17 -5.75 -1.13
N LEU A 42 -2.95 -5.48 -0.65
CA LEU A 42 -2.31 -6.34 0.34
C LEU A 42 -3.19 -6.46 1.59
N SER A 43 -3.77 -5.35 2.06
CA SER A 43 -4.69 -5.34 3.20
C SER A 43 -5.89 -6.27 2.96
N LEU A 44 -6.47 -6.28 1.76
CA LEU A 44 -7.60 -7.17 1.42
C LEU A 44 -7.21 -8.65 1.39
N ILE A 45 -6.03 -8.98 0.85
CA ILE A 45 -5.48 -10.34 0.89
C ILE A 45 -5.31 -10.78 2.35
N PHE A 46 -4.69 -9.92 3.18
CA PHE A 46 -4.48 -10.21 4.60
C PHE A 46 -5.81 -10.34 5.35
N ILE A 47 -6.80 -9.48 5.10
CA ILE A 47 -8.14 -9.58 5.71
C ILE A 47 -8.80 -10.90 5.33
N HIS A 48 -8.74 -11.31 4.07
CA HIS A 48 -9.29 -12.60 3.65
C HIS A 48 -8.59 -13.78 4.30
N PHE A 49 -7.25 -13.75 4.38
CA PHE A 49 -6.45 -14.85 4.89
C PHE A 49 -6.49 -14.96 6.43
N ILE A 50 -6.54 -13.82 7.14
CA ILE A 50 -6.55 -13.75 8.61
C ILE A 50 -7.97 -13.85 9.15
N LEU A 51 -8.94 -13.16 8.54
CA LEU A 51 -10.31 -13.06 9.04
C LEU A 51 -11.25 -14.13 8.43
N GLY A 52 -10.86 -14.74 7.30
CA GLY A 52 -11.63 -15.78 6.63
C GLY A 52 -12.92 -15.28 5.95
N GLU A 53 -13.14 -13.97 5.88
CA GLU A 53 -14.33 -13.41 5.24
C GLU A 53 -14.28 -13.59 3.71
N THR A 54 -15.41 -13.99 3.12
CA THR A 54 -15.58 -14.05 1.67
C THR A 54 -15.47 -12.65 1.07
N ILE A 55 -14.36 -12.40 0.36
CA ILE A 55 -14.18 -11.16 -0.38
C ILE A 55 -15.23 -11.09 -1.48
N TYR A 56 -16.03 -10.02 -1.49
CA TYR A 56 -16.98 -9.76 -2.56
C TYR A 56 -16.28 -9.38 -3.88
N VAL A 57 -16.90 -9.74 -5.00
CA VAL A 57 -16.41 -9.47 -6.37
C VAL A 57 -16.21 -7.97 -6.63
N THR A 58 -16.94 -7.10 -5.93
CA THR A 58 -16.79 -5.63 -5.97
C THR A 58 -15.38 -5.18 -5.58
N THR A 59 -14.72 -5.90 -4.68
CA THR A 59 -13.34 -5.64 -4.27
C THR A 59 -12.36 -5.90 -5.43
N PHE A 60 -12.57 -7.00 -6.17
CA PHE A 60 -11.77 -7.33 -7.36
C PHE A 60 -11.93 -6.29 -8.46
N ILE A 61 -13.15 -5.78 -8.67
CA ILE A 61 -13.43 -4.73 -9.65
C ILE A 61 -12.72 -3.43 -9.26
N GLY A 62 -12.80 -3.01 -7.99
CA GLY A 62 -12.06 -1.85 -7.49
C GLY A 62 -10.54 -2.01 -7.65
N LEU A 63 -10.04 -3.22 -7.47
CA LEU A 63 -8.64 -3.55 -7.68
C LEU A 63 -8.19 -3.43 -9.13
N ALA A 64 -8.97 -4.01 -10.04
CA ALA A 64 -8.71 -3.91 -11.47
C ALA A 64 -8.71 -2.43 -11.90
N PHE A 65 -9.60 -1.61 -11.32
CA PHE A 65 -9.65 -0.19 -11.57
C PHE A 65 -8.37 0.54 -11.10
N ILE A 66 -7.91 0.28 -9.88
CA ILE A 66 -6.66 0.87 -9.35
C ILE A 66 -5.45 0.44 -10.19
N ILE A 67 -5.32 -0.85 -10.51
CA ILE A 67 -4.23 -1.36 -11.35
C ILE A 67 -4.25 -0.71 -12.73
N SER A 68 -5.44 -0.57 -13.34
CA SER A 68 -5.57 0.09 -14.65
C SER A 68 -5.15 1.56 -14.61
N GLY A 69 -5.47 2.27 -13.52
CA GLY A 69 -5.04 3.66 -13.30
C GLY A 69 -3.53 3.80 -13.13
N ILE A 70 -2.91 2.88 -12.38
CA ILE A 70 -1.45 2.82 -12.21
C ILE A 70 -0.76 2.55 -13.55
N TRP A 71 -1.29 1.60 -14.33
CA TRP A 71 -0.72 1.23 -15.62
C TRP A 71 -0.77 2.40 -16.62
N PHE A 72 -1.87 3.18 -16.57
CA PHE A 72 -1.99 4.42 -17.33
C PHE A 72 -1.01 5.50 -16.85
N GLN A 73 -0.87 5.68 -15.53
CA GLN A 73 0.04 6.67 -14.93
C GLN A 73 1.52 6.32 -15.08
N GLN A 74 1.88 5.04 -15.22
CA GLN A 74 3.26 4.61 -15.46
C GLN A 74 3.68 4.77 -16.92
N LYS A 75 2.72 4.82 -17.85
CA LYS A 75 2.98 4.90 -19.30
C LYS A 75 3.07 6.34 -19.82
N HIS A 76 2.58 7.32 -19.06
CA HIS A 76 2.73 8.75 -19.32
C HIS A 76 3.83 9.34 -18.43
#